data_AF-A0A929NNF5-F1
#
_entry.id   AF-A0A929NNF5-F1
#
_cell.length_a   1.000
_cell.length_b   1.000
_cell.length_c   1.000
_cell.angle_alpha   90.00
_cell.angle_beta   90.00
_cell.angle_gamma   90.00
#
_symmetry.space_group_name_H-M   'P 1'
#
loop_
_entity.id
_entity.type
_entity.pdbx_description
1 polymer ?
#
loop_
_entity_poly.entity_id
_entity_poly.type
_entity_poly.pdbx_seq_one_letter_code
_entity_poly.pdbx_strand_id
1 'polypeptide(L)'
;MELLPEIRTVEMDRPWAWLAAGWRDFTSAPLVSLSYGCLFSVAGYIVLYGLYAIDMFYLILPMAAGFTLVGPVAALGLYDISRRLEAGQPVTFGATLGSYGAHAGTISAMGLVLMLFLLAWIRVALLIFALFYGNQPVPAASFIDAIFFAPESLPFVVTGTLVGAVLAVAVFTISAISLPMLLDRNVGVPVAIAASFRAVNKNPRAMALWAALIAGFTAFGIATLFVGLVISLPLIGHASWHAYRDLIGDESMVDQASSATGRNVL
;
A
#
# COMPACT_ATOMS: atom_id res chain seq x y z
N MET A 1 -5.05 27.41 -7.30
CA MET A 1 -3.75 26.81 -6.93
C MET A 1 -3.99 26.09 -5.61
N GLU A 2 -4.24 24.78 -5.64
CA GLU A 2 -4.39 23.99 -4.40
C GLU A 2 -3.06 24.06 -3.63
N LEU A 3 -3.08 24.61 -2.41
CA LEU A 3 -1.89 24.69 -1.57
C LEU A 3 -1.50 23.26 -1.15
N LEU A 4 -0.24 22.88 -1.39
CA LEU A 4 0.26 21.59 -0.94
C LEU A 4 0.30 21.58 0.60
N PRO A 5 -0.18 20.52 1.26
CA PRO A 5 -0.17 20.44 2.71
C PRO A 5 1.25 20.51 3.25
N GLU A 6 1.39 21.06 4.46
CA GLU A 6 2.66 21.03 5.16
C GLU A 6 3.00 19.58 5.55
N ILE A 7 4.21 19.14 5.22
CA ILE A 7 4.72 17.82 5.58
C ILE A 7 5.57 17.94 6.83
N ARG A 8 5.27 17.18 7.88
CA ARG A 8 6.03 17.17 9.14
C ARG A 8 7.31 16.34 8.99
N THR A 9 8.37 16.73 9.72
CA THR A 9 9.53 15.87 9.94
C THR A 9 9.23 14.89 11.07
N VAL A 10 9.49 13.61 10.86
CA VAL A 10 9.23 12.54 11.83
C VAL A 10 10.51 11.76 12.13
N GLU A 11 10.59 11.19 13.34
CA GLU A 11 11.70 10.34 13.76
C GLU A 11 11.72 9.01 12.99
N MET A 12 12.89 8.38 12.90
CA MET A 12 13.08 7.15 12.12
C MET A 12 12.23 5.97 12.61
N ASP A 13 11.97 5.89 13.90
CA ASP A 13 11.27 4.81 14.60
C ASP A 13 9.73 4.98 14.63
N ARG A 14 9.23 6.10 14.11
CA ARG A 14 7.79 6.40 14.00
C ARG A 14 6.93 5.32 13.33
N PRO A 15 7.42 4.56 12.34
CA PRO A 15 6.68 3.41 11.81
C PRO A 15 6.21 2.40 12.86
N TRP A 16 6.93 2.23 13.97
CA TRP A 16 6.48 1.37 15.08
C TRP A 16 5.28 1.95 15.82
N ALA A 17 5.22 3.27 15.99
CA ALA A 17 4.07 3.94 16.57
C ALA A 17 2.84 3.85 15.66
N TRP A 18 3.04 3.95 14.33
CA TRP A 18 1.96 3.76 13.35
C TRP A 18 1.41 2.33 13.40
N LEU A 19 2.28 1.32 13.51
CA LEU A 19 1.88 -0.07 13.70
C LEU A 19 1.12 -0.27 15.02
N ALA A 20 1.60 0.30 16.13
CA ALA A 20 0.92 0.20 17.42
C ALA A 20 -0.47 0.87 17.40
N ALA A 21 -0.61 2.00 16.70
CA ALA A 21 -1.90 2.65 16.48
C ALA A 21 -2.80 1.80 15.57
N GLY A 22 -2.27 1.26 14.48
CA GLY A 22 -3.00 0.36 13.59
C GLY A 22 -3.46 -0.92 14.28
N TRP A 23 -2.67 -1.46 15.22
CA TRP A 23 -3.04 -2.60 16.03
C TRP A 23 -4.20 -2.27 16.98
N ARG A 24 -4.20 -1.09 17.60
CA ARG A 24 -5.32 -0.62 18.43
C ARG A 24 -6.61 -0.52 17.62
N ASP A 25 -6.55 0.05 16.43
CA ASP A 25 -7.71 0.14 15.54
C ASP A 25 -8.23 -1.24 15.13
N PHE A 26 -7.31 -2.14 14.75
CA PHE A 26 -7.64 -3.53 14.42
C PHE A 26 -8.38 -4.23 15.56
N THR A 27 -7.87 -4.12 16.79
CA THR A 27 -8.51 -4.73 17.98
C THR A 27 -9.82 -4.06 18.38
N SER A 28 -10.04 -2.80 17.97
CA SER A 28 -11.28 -2.06 18.23
C SER A 28 -12.40 -2.39 17.24
N ALA A 29 -12.05 -2.79 16.01
CA ALA A 29 -13.00 -3.19 14.96
C ALA A 29 -12.61 -4.53 14.29
N PRO A 30 -12.44 -5.63 15.05
CA PRO A 30 -11.78 -6.85 14.55
C PRO A 30 -12.57 -7.54 13.44
N LEU A 31 -13.90 -7.64 13.56
CA LEU A 31 -14.73 -8.36 12.58
C LEU A 31 -14.69 -7.69 11.20
N VAL A 32 -14.85 -6.36 11.16
CA VAL A 32 -14.81 -5.61 9.91
C VAL A 32 -13.40 -5.65 9.33
N SER A 33 -12.37 -5.48 10.15
CA SER A 33 -10.97 -5.49 9.70
C SER A 33 -10.55 -6.86 9.15
N LEU A 34 -10.87 -7.95 9.85
CA LEU A 34 -10.60 -9.32 9.41
C LEU A 34 -11.29 -9.66 8.09
N SER A 35 -12.49 -9.14 7.83
CA SER A 35 -13.19 -9.40 6.57
C SER A 35 -12.42 -8.89 5.35
N TYR A 36 -11.75 -7.73 5.46
CA TYR A 36 -10.86 -7.23 4.42
C TYR A 36 -9.67 -8.18 4.25
N GLY A 37 -9.02 -8.57 5.35
CA GLY A 37 -7.93 -9.55 5.32
C GLY A 37 -8.33 -10.87 4.65
N CYS A 38 -9.51 -11.40 4.97
CA CYS A 38 -10.08 -12.60 4.35
C CYS A 38 -10.34 -12.41 2.85
N LEU A 39 -10.94 -11.28 2.45
CA LEU A 39 -11.20 -10.97 1.04
C LEU A 39 -9.92 -11.03 0.21
N PHE A 40 -8.84 -10.46 0.75
CA PHE A 40 -7.53 -10.45 0.10
C PHE A 40 -6.85 -11.83 0.08
N SER A 41 -6.96 -12.60 1.14
CA SER A 41 -6.47 -13.99 1.15
C SER A 41 -7.18 -14.83 0.09
N VAL A 42 -8.51 -14.70 -0.02
CA VAL A 42 -9.32 -15.34 -1.08
C VAL A 42 -8.88 -14.86 -2.46
N ALA A 43 -8.66 -13.57 -2.67
CA ALA A 43 -8.14 -13.05 -3.94
C ALA A 43 -6.77 -13.65 -4.29
N GLY A 44 -5.88 -13.80 -3.31
CA GLY A 44 -4.60 -14.48 -3.47
C GLY A 44 -4.75 -15.94 -3.94
N TYR A 45 -5.67 -16.69 -3.33
CA TYR A 45 -5.98 -18.05 -3.78
C TYR A 45 -6.58 -18.09 -5.18
N ILE A 46 -7.49 -17.16 -5.53
CA ILE A 46 -8.06 -17.06 -6.88
C ILE A 46 -6.95 -16.86 -7.91
N VAL A 47 -5.98 -15.97 -7.63
CA VAL A 47 -4.83 -15.75 -8.51
C VAL A 47 -3.94 -16.99 -8.58
N LEU A 48 -3.60 -17.60 -7.44
CA LEU A 48 -2.75 -18.79 -7.38
C LEU A 48 -3.34 -19.95 -8.19
N TYR A 49 -4.59 -20.32 -7.89
CA TYR A 49 -5.27 -21.43 -8.58
C TYR A 49 -5.64 -21.08 -10.02
N GLY A 50 -5.98 -19.82 -10.29
CA GLY A 50 -6.26 -19.34 -11.63
C GLY A 50 -5.05 -19.46 -12.55
N LEU A 51 -3.87 -19.01 -12.10
CA LEU A 51 -2.61 -19.13 -12.84
C LEU A 51 -2.19 -20.59 -13.03
N TYR A 52 -2.39 -21.42 -12.01
CA TYR A 52 -2.17 -22.86 -12.11
C TYR A 52 -3.07 -23.51 -13.16
N ALA A 53 -4.36 -23.14 -13.20
CA ALA A 53 -5.34 -23.73 -14.12
C ALA A 53 -5.13 -23.36 -15.60
N ILE A 54 -4.41 -22.28 -15.89
CA ILE A 54 -4.14 -21.80 -17.26
C ILE A 54 -2.67 -21.99 -17.68
N ASP A 55 -1.89 -22.79 -16.94
CA ASP A 55 -0.47 -23.06 -17.19
C ASP A 55 0.43 -21.80 -17.23
N MET A 56 0.01 -20.74 -16.52
CA MET A 56 0.77 -19.48 -16.41
C MET A 56 1.36 -19.29 -15.01
N PHE A 57 1.73 -20.38 -14.34
CA PHE A 57 2.22 -20.34 -12.95
C PHE A 57 3.46 -19.45 -12.77
N TYR A 58 4.27 -19.26 -13.81
CA TYR A 58 5.41 -18.34 -13.78
C TYR A 58 5.04 -16.87 -13.51
N LEU A 59 3.79 -16.47 -13.76
CA LEU A 59 3.28 -15.16 -13.39
C LEU A 59 3.03 -15.01 -11.87
N ILE A 60 3.15 -16.06 -11.07
CA ILE A 60 2.89 -15.97 -9.63
C ILE A 60 3.83 -14.97 -8.96
N LEU A 61 5.08 -14.86 -9.41
CA LEU A 61 6.06 -13.90 -8.86
C LEU A 61 5.65 -12.44 -9.09
N PRO A 62 5.41 -11.98 -10.33
CA PRO A 62 4.93 -10.62 -10.54
C PRO A 62 3.54 -10.37 -9.95
N MET A 63 2.66 -11.37 -9.89
CA MET A 63 1.34 -11.20 -9.27
C MET A 63 1.44 -11.07 -7.75
N ALA A 64 2.30 -11.85 -7.11
CA ALA A 64 2.56 -11.77 -5.67
C ALA A 64 3.21 -10.42 -5.30
N ALA A 65 4.16 -9.94 -6.11
CA ALA A 65 4.72 -8.61 -5.93
C ALA A 65 3.68 -7.51 -6.20
N GLY A 66 2.92 -7.64 -7.28
CA GLY A 66 1.86 -6.73 -7.70
C GLY A 66 0.69 -6.61 -6.72
N PHE A 67 0.53 -7.60 -5.84
CA PHE A 67 -0.40 -7.53 -4.71
C PHE A 67 -0.17 -6.29 -3.82
N THR A 68 1.09 -5.85 -3.68
CA THR A 68 1.45 -4.60 -2.97
C THR A 68 0.94 -3.34 -3.67
N LEU A 69 0.69 -3.38 -4.98
CA LEU A 69 0.19 -2.25 -5.77
C LEU A 69 -1.33 -2.14 -5.72
N VAL A 70 -2.02 -3.29 -5.61
CA VAL A 70 -3.47 -3.35 -5.43
C VAL A 70 -3.86 -3.07 -3.96
N GLY A 71 -2.98 -3.44 -3.03
CA GLY A 71 -3.14 -3.26 -1.59
C GLY A 71 -3.65 -1.87 -1.18
N PRO A 72 -3.03 -0.77 -1.64
CA PRO A 72 -3.44 0.58 -1.25
C PRO A 72 -4.89 0.92 -1.61
N VAL A 73 -5.37 0.50 -2.79
CA VAL A 73 -6.76 0.74 -3.21
C VAL A 73 -7.71 -0.15 -2.42
N ALA A 74 -7.37 -1.41 -2.24
CA ALA A 74 -8.23 -2.32 -1.50
C ALA A 74 -8.16 -2.14 0.03
N ALA A 75 -7.19 -1.37 0.53
CA ALA A 75 -7.10 -0.90 1.91
C ALA A 75 -7.90 0.38 2.19
N LEU A 76 -8.57 0.98 1.20
CA LEU A 76 -9.47 2.14 1.41
C LEU A 76 -10.45 1.90 2.57
N GLY A 77 -11.05 0.70 2.59
CA GLY A 77 -11.89 0.20 3.67
C GLY A 77 -11.29 0.37 5.06
N LEU A 78 -10.03 0.00 5.19
CA LEU A 78 -9.28 0.02 6.45
C LEU A 78 -8.93 1.45 6.86
N TYR A 79 -8.61 2.31 5.88
CA TYR A 79 -8.38 3.73 6.13
C TYR A 79 -9.63 4.41 6.69
N ASP A 80 -10.81 4.12 6.13
CA ASP A 80 -12.06 4.71 6.63
C ASP A 80 -12.45 4.17 8.01
N ILE A 81 -12.15 2.91 8.32
CA ILE A 81 -12.32 2.38 9.68
C ILE A 81 -11.48 3.20 10.67
N SER A 82 -10.19 3.39 10.40
CA SER A 82 -9.31 4.18 11.27
C SER A 82 -9.77 5.63 11.39
N ARG A 83 -10.18 6.26 10.27
CA ARG A 83 -10.74 7.62 10.26
C ARG A 83 -11.99 7.74 11.13
N ARG A 84 -12.90 6.77 11.05
CA ARG A 84 -14.13 6.74 11.87
C ARG A 84 -13.82 6.54 13.34
N LEU A 85 -12.88 5.65 13.67
CA LEU A 85 -12.44 5.42 15.05
C LEU A 85 -11.82 6.70 15.63
N GLU A 86 -10.97 7.40 14.87
CA GLU A 86 -10.40 8.69 15.27
C GLU A 86 -11.48 9.76 15.49
N ALA A 87 -12.52 9.77 14.66
CA ALA A 87 -13.67 10.68 14.79
C ALA A 87 -14.73 10.25 15.82
N GLY A 88 -14.54 9.14 16.53
CA GLY A 88 -15.53 8.59 17.47
C GLY A 88 -16.85 8.14 16.81
N GLN A 89 -16.83 7.87 15.50
CA GLN A 89 -18.00 7.46 14.72
C GLN A 89 -18.18 5.94 14.74
N PRO A 90 -19.43 5.44 14.61
CA PRO A 90 -19.68 4.01 14.55
C PRO A 90 -19.04 3.37 13.30
N VAL A 91 -18.38 2.22 13.50
CA VAL A 91 -17.78 1.41 12.44
C VAL A 91 -18.75 0.30 12.05
N THR A 92 -19.28 0.36 10.82
CA THR A 92 -20.12 -0.70 10.24
C THR A 92 -19.77 -0.90 8.77
N PHE A 93 -20.03 -2.10 8.24
CA PHE A 93 -19.78 -2.43 6.82
C PHE A 93 -20.50 -1.49 5.84
N GLY A 94 -21.76 -1.15 6.11
CA GLY A 94 -22.53 -0.26 5.24
C GLY A 94 -21.99 1.17 5.26
N ALA A 95 -21.55 1.63 6.44
CA ALA A 95 -20.99 2.97 6.58
C ALA A 95 -19.63 3.10 5.89
N THR A 96 -18.78 2.07 5.94
CA THR A 96 -17.47 2.12 5.27
C THR A 96 -17.61 2.14 3.76
N LEU A 97 -18.46 1.30 3.16
CA LEU A 97 -18.66 1.26 1.71
C LEU A 97 -19.29 2.54 1.13
N GLY A 98 -20.18 3.20 1.87
CA GLY A 98 -20.84 4.43 1.42
C GLY A 98 -19.98 5.69 1.50
N SER A 99 -18.86 5.66 2.22
CA SER A 99 -18.09 6.87 2.55
C SER A 99 -17.23 7.42 1.41
N TYR A 100 -16.93 6.60 0.40
CA TYR A 100 -16.04 6.99 -0.70
C TYR A 100 -16.74 7.72 -1.84
N GLY A 101 -18.08 7.77 -1.85
CA GLY A 101 -18.86 8.24 -3.00
C GLY A 101 -18.46 9.64 -3.47
N ALA A 102 -18.18 10.56 -2.54
CA ALA A 102 -17.76 11.92 -2.84
C ALA A 102 -16.35 12.00 -3.47
N HIS A 103 -15.47 11.05 -3.16
CA HIS A 103 -14.07 11.01 -3.62
C HIS A 103 -13.82 9.90 -4.65
N ALA A 104 -14.87 9.21 -5.12
CA ALA A 104 -14.76 8.03 -5.97
C ALA A 104 -14.01 8.31 -7.27
N GLY A 105 -14.17 9.50 -7.86
CA GLY A 105 -13.48 9.90 -9.07
C GLY A 105 -11.95 9.99 -8.91
N THR A 106 -11.47 10.67 -7.87
CA THR A 106 -10.02 10.83 -7.62
C THR A 106 -9.39 9.53 -7.12
N ILE A 107 -10.10 8.78 -6.28
CA ILE A 107 -9.69 7.45 -5.83
C ILE A 107 -9.57 6.49 -7.03
N SER A 108 -10.55 6.47 -7.93
CA SER A 108 -10.53 5.63 -9.14
C SER A 108 -9.40 6.04 -10.08
N ALA A 109 -9.15 7.34 -10.24
CA ALA A 109 -8.04 7.84 -11.04
C ALA A 109 -6.68 7.42 -10.45
N MET A 110 -6.51 7.46 -9.12
CA MET A 110 -5.31 6.92 -8.47
C MET A 110 -5.21 5.39 -8.65
N GLY A 111 -6.33 4.67 -8.57
CA GLY A 111 -6.40 3.25 -8.88
C GLY A 111 -5.96 2.93 -10.31
N LEU A 112 -6.34 3.76 -11.28
CA LEU A 112 -5.89 3.64 -12.68
C LEU A 112 -4.38 3.86 -12.79
N VAL A 113 -3.82 4.86 -12.11
CA VAL A 113 -2.36 5.07 -12.07
C VAL A 113 -1.66 3.82 -11.54
N LEU A 114 -2.11 3.27 -10.41
CA LEU A 114 -1.53 2.06 -9.82
C LEU A 114 -1.72 0.83 -10.71
N MET A 115 -2.85 0.71 -11.40
CA MET A 115 -3.10 -0.35 -12.38
C MET A 115 -2.13 -0.27 -13.57
N LEU A 116 -1.89 0.92 -14.12
CA LEU A 116 -0.92 1.10 -15.20
C LEU A 116 0.50 0.73 -14.75
N PHE A 117 0.87 1.10 -13.52
CA PHE A 117 2.13 0.66 -12.90
C PHE A 117 2.20 -0.87 -12.77
N LEU A 118 1.13 -1.52 -12.32
CA LEU A 118 1.06 -2.98 -12.22
C LEU A 118 1.21 -3.65 -13.59
N LEU A 119 0.55 -3.13 -14.62
CA LEU A 119 0.69 -3.65 -15.99
C LEU A 119 2.12 -3.50 -16.50
N ALA A 120 2.74 -2.34 -16.27
CA ALA A 120 4.16 -2.13 -16.61
C ALA A 120 5.07 -3.10 -15.83
N TRP A 121 4.79 -3.31 -14.54
CA TRP A 121 5.52 -4.27 -13.71
C TRP A 121 5.44 -5.68 -14.28
N ILE A 122 4.22 -6.18 -14.55
CA ILE A 122 4.02 -7.52 -15.13
C ILE A 122 4.78 -7.64 -16.44
N ARG A 123 4.76 -6.60 -17.29
CA ARG A 123 5.52 -6.59 -18.55
C ARG A 123 7.01 -6.68 -18.34
N VAL A 124 7.58 -5.93 -17.39
CA VAL A 124 9.00 -6.01 -17.06
C VAL A 124 9.36 -7.40 -16.51
N ALA A 125 8.54 -7.96 -15.62
CA ALA A 125 8.76 -9.29 -15.07
C ALA A 125 8.71 -10.38 -16.14
N LEU A 126 7.78 -10.28 -17.10
CA LEU A 126 7.71 -11.16 -18.26
C LEU A 126 8.98 -11.09 -19.12
N LEU A 127 9.50 -9.89 -19.37
CA LEU A 127 10.75 -9.71 -20.12
C LEU A 127 11.95 -10.31 -19.37
N ILE A 128 12.02 -10.13 -18.05
CA ILE A 128 13.06 -10.75 -17.21
C ILE A 128 12.93 -12.28 -17.26
N PHE A 129 11.72 -12.82 -17.11
CA PHE A 129 11.51 -14.26 -17.19
C PHE A 129 11.92 -14.81 -18.56
N ALA A 130 11.50 -14.16 -19.66
CA ALA A 130 11.86 -14.54 -21.02
C ALA A 130 13.37 -14.44 -21.28
N LEU A 131 14.06 -13.46 -20.68
CA LEU A 131 15.51 -13.30 -20.81
C LEU A 131 16.29 -14.48 -20.25
N PHE A 132 15.84 -15.07 -19.14
CA PHE A 132 16.55 -16.14 -18.44
C PHE A 132 16.04 -17.55 -18.77
N TYR A 133 14.72 -17.72 -18.97
CA TYR A 133 14.09 -19.03 -19.19
C TYR A 133 13.54 -19.21 -20.61
N GLY A 134 13.56 -18.17 -21.45
CA GLY A 134 13.01 -18.22 -22.80
C GLY A 134 11.53 -18.59 -22.79
N ASN A 135 11.16 -19.59 -23.60
CA ASN A 135 9.81 -20.12 -23.69
C ASN A 135 9.68 -21.51 -23.04
N GLN A 136 10.62 -21.89 -22.16
CA GLN A 136 10.59 -23.18 -21.47
C GLN A 136 9.65 -23.09 -20.26
N PRO A 137 8.54 -23.85 -20.24
CA PRO A 137 7.63 -23.85 -19.10
C PRO A 137 8.33 -24.51 -17.90
N VAL A 138 8.37 -23.80 -16.78
CA VAL A 138 8.76 -24.38 -15.48
C VAL A 138 7.51 -24.98 -14.84
N PRO A 139 7.44 -26.31 -14.62
CA PRO A 139 6.28 -26.94 -14.01
C PRO A 139 6.01 -26.35 -12.62
N ALA A 140 4.74 -26.11 -12.28
CA ALA A 140 4.36 -25.52 -10.98
C ALA A 140 4.89 -26.34 -9.78
N ALA A 141 4.95 -27.67 -9.91
CA ALA A 141 5.40 -28.57 -8.85
C ALA A 141 6.88 -28.40 -8.47
N SER A 142 7.74 -28.03 -9.43
CA SER A 142 9.17 -27.79 -9.19
C SER A 142 9.54 -26.32 -9.23
N PHE A 143 8.55 -25.42 -9.34
CA PHE A 143 8.78 -23.99 -9.57
C PHE A 143 9.62 -23.33 -8.46
N ILE A 144 9.31 -23.62 -7.20
CA ILE A 144 10.04 -23.02 -6.08
C ILE A 144 11.52 -23.46 -6.10
N ASP A 145 11.78 -24.75 -6.27
CA ASP A 145 13.14 -25.30 -6.33
C ASP A 145 13.91 -24.77 -7.54
N ALA A 146 13.29 -24.77 -8.72
CA ALA A 146 13.89 -24.33 -9.97
C ALA A 146 14.19 -22.82 -10.02
N ILE A 147 13.41 -22.01 -9.30
CA ILE A 147 13.57 -20.55 -9.31
C ILE A 147 14.44 -20.05 -8.16
N PHE A 148 14.29 -20.59 -6.95
CA PHE A 148 14.95 -20.02 -5.76
C PHE A 148 16.19 -20.79 -5.30
N PHE A 149 16.30 -22.07 -5.62
CA PHE A 149 17.36 -22.94 -5.07
C PHE A 149 18.31 -23.51 -6.13
N ALA A 150 17.93 -23.45 -7.40
CA ALA A 150 18.81 -23.83 -8.51
C ALA A 150 19.99 -22.85 -8.67
N PRO A 151 21.25 -23.31 -8.73
CA PRO A 151 22.39 -22.41 -8.91
C PRO A 151 22.30 -21.54 -10.17
N GLU A 152 21.75 -22.08 -11.26
CA GLU A 152 21.55 -21.39 -12.52
C GLU A 152 20.50 -20.25 -12.46
N SER A 153 19.62 -20.24 -11.46
CA SER A 153 18.57 -19.21 -11.33
C SER A 153 19.05 -17.95 -10.62
N LEU A 154 20.23 -17.97 -10.00
CA LEU A 154 20.73 -16.84 -9.20
C LEU A 154 20.73 -15.50 -9.97
N PRO A 155 21.20 -15.43 -11.24
CA PRO A 155 21.12 -14.19 -12.01
C PRO A 155 19.68 -13.70 -12.23
N PHE A 156 18.72 -14.61 -12.43
CA PHE A 156 17.30 -14.28 -12.56
C PHE A 156 16.75 -13.69 -11.26
N VAL A 157 17.01 -14.33 -10.11
CA VAL A 157 16.53 -13.86 -8.80
C VAL A 157 17.12 -12.49 -8.49
N VAL A 158 18.43 -12.30 -8.62
CA VAL A 158 19.09 -11.01 -8.36
C VAL A 158 18.54 -9.91 -9.26
N THR A 159 18.42 -10.17 -10.57
CA THR A 159 17.88 -9.20 -11.53
C THR A 159 16.43 -8.84 -11.21
N GLY A 160 15.59 -9.85 -10.98
CA GLY A 160 14.18 -9.67 -10.64
C GLY A 160 13.99 -8.88 -9.34
N THR A 161 14.78 -9.19 -8.31
CA THR A 161 14.74 -8.47 -7.02
C THR A 161 15.17 -7.02 -7.17
N LEU A 162 16.27 -6.73 -7.89
CA LEU A 162 16.74 -5.35 -8.06
C LEU A 162 15.74 -4.51 -8.86
N VAL A 163 15.24 -5.02 -9.98
CA VAL A 163 14.25 -4.32 -10.80
C VAL A 163 12.94 -4.15 -10.03
N GLY A 164 12.47 -5.18 -9.34
CA GLY A 164 11.30 -5.11 -8.47
C GLY A 164 11.46 -4.09 -7.34
N ALA A 165 12.63 -4.01 -6.72
CA ALA A 165 12.91 -3.02 -5.67
C ALA A 165 12.83 -1.58 -6.20
N VAL A 166 13.36 -1.32 -7.40
CA VAL A 166 13.26 0.00 -8.04
C VAL A 166 11.79 0.37 -8.31
N LEU A 167 11.01 -0.56 -8.87
CA LEU A 167 9.58 -0.34 -9.13
C LEU A 167 8.79 -0.14 -7.83
N ALA A 168 9.08 -0.93 -6.79
CA ALA A 168 8.47 -0.81 -5.47
C ALA A 168 8.74 0.56 -4.85
N VAL A 169 9.99 1.03 -4.88
CA VAL A 169 10.36 2.37 -4.38
C VAL A 169 9.64 3.46 -5.17
N ALA A 170 9.58 3.35 -6.49
CA ALA A 170 8.88 4.32 -7.33
C ALA A 170 7.40 4.42 -6.95
N VAL A 171 6.70 3.29 -6.84
CA VAL A 171 5.28 3.28 -6.48
C VAL A 171 5.05 3.73 -5.04
N PHE A 172 5.85 3.24 -4.10
CA PHE A 172 5.77 3.67 -2.70
C PHE A 172 5.93 5.19 -2.59
N THR A 173 6.90 5.77 -3.30
CA THR A 173 7.14 7.22 -3.29
C THR A 173 5.92 8.02 -3.73
N ILE A 174 5.20 7.58 -4.75
CA ILE A 174 4.03 8.29 -5.27
C ILE A 174 2.72 7.96 -4.56
N SER A 175 2.66 6.93 -3.72
CA SER A 175 1.39 6.41 -3.19
C SER A 175 1.31 6.22 -1.67
N ALA A 176 2.45 6.27 -0.96
CA ALA A 176 2.53 5.93 0.47
C ALA A 176 1.48 6.62 1.35
N ILE A 177 1.14 7.88 1.04
CA ILE A 177 0.10 8.64 1.75
C ILE A 177 -1.00 9.18 0.84
N SER A 178 -0.97 8.88 -0.46
CA SER A 178 -1.86 9.51 -1.43
C SER A 178 -3.30 9.05 -1.29
N LEU A 179 -3.56 7.76 -1.09
CA LEU A 179 -4.93 7.26 -0.96
C LEU A 179 -5.59 7.68 0.37
N PRO A 180 -4.92 7.60 1.53
CA PRO A 180 -5.44 8.21 2.76
C PRO A 180 -5.74 9.71 2.58
N MET A 181 -4.89 10.46 1.87
CA MET A 181 -5.13 11.87 1.59
C MET A 181 -6.33 12.13 0.69
N LEU A 182 -6.49 11.36 -0.40
CA LEU A 182 -7.64 11.47 -1.30
C LEU A 182 -8.95 11.06 -0.62
N LEU A 183 -8.88 10.20 0.40
CA LEU A 183 -10.01 9.82 1.22
C LEU A 183 -10.42 10.91 2.21
N ASP A 184 -9.42 11.50 2.88
CA ASP A 184 -9.64 12.48 3.94
C ASP A 184 -9.94 13.88 3.40
N ARG A 185 -9.32 14.25 2.28
CA ARG A 185 -9.33 15.61 1.73
C ARG A 185 -9.83 15.63 0.29
N ASN A 186 -10.57 16.68 -0.04
CA ASN A 186 -11.04 16.93 -1.40
C ASN A 186 -9.92 17.57 -2.26
N VAL A 187 -8.93 16.76 -2.64
CA VAL A 187 -7.77 17.18 -3.45
C VAL A 187 -7.62 16.32 -4.72
N GLY A 188 -6.96 16.87 -5.74
CA GLY A 188 -6.65 16.13 -6.96
C GLY A 188 -5.54 15.08 -6.79
N VAL A 189 -5.53 14.06 -7.66
CA VAL A 189 -4.47 13.03 -7.72
C VAL A 189 -3.05 13.62 -7.82
N PRO A 190 -2.78 14.65 -8.65
CA PRO A 190 -1.44 15.24 -8.72
C PRO A 190 -0.97 15.83 -7.39
N VAL A 191 -1.88 16.44 -6.62
CA VAL A 191 -1.58 17.00 -5.30
C VAL A 191 -1.27 15.90 -4.30
N ALA A 192 -2.04 14.82 -4.31
CA ALA A 192 -1.80 13.66 -3.44
C ALA A 192 -0.46 12.96 -3.76
N ILE A 193 -0.09 12.84 -5.05
CA ILE A 193 1.21 12.30 -5.47
C ILE A 193 2.35 13.22 -5.03
N ALA A 194 2.20 14.53 -5.25
CA ALA A 194 3.21 15.51 -4.84
C ALA A 194 3.43 15.53 -3.32
N ALA A 195 2.34 15.41 -2.54
CA ALA A 195 2.43 15.29 -1.08
C ALA A 195 3.18 14.02 -0.67
N SER A 196 2.87 12.87 -1.28
CA SER A 196 3.58 11.61 -1.01
C SER A 196 5.06 11.70 -1.36
N PHE A 197 5.40 12.23 -2.53
CA PHE A 197 6.79 12.45 -2.92
C PHE A 197 7.54 13.33 -1.92
N ARG A 198 6.91 14.43 -1.46
CA ARG A 198 7.50 15.32 -0.44
C ARG A 198 7.64 14.63 0.91
N ALA A 199 6.68 13.80 1.31
CA ALA A 199 6.75 13.01 2.56
C ALA A 199 7.91 12.02 2.56
N VAL A 200 8.09 11.27 1.46
CA VAL A 200 9.21 10.33 1.32
C VAL A 200 10.57 11.05 1.33
N ASN A 201 10.71 12.13 0.57
CA ASN A 201 11.98 12.86 0.49
C ASN A 201 12.33 13.65 1.75
N LYS A 202 11.33 14.15 2.48
CA LYS A 202 11.54 14.86 3.75
C LYS A 202 11.89 13.90 4.90
N ASN A 203 11.42 12.65 4.83
CA ASN A 203 11.58 11.65 5.89
C ASN A 203 12.17 10.31 5.38
N PRO A 204 13.32 10.31 4.69
CA PRO A 204 13.78 9.13 3.94
C PRO A 204 14.05 7.92 4.83
N ARG A 205 14.54 8.12 6.06
CA ARG A 205 14.84 7.00 6.99
C ARG A 205 13.58 6.35 7.54
N ALA A 206 12.63 7.15 8.03
CA ALA A 206 11.35 6.66 8.53
C ALA A 206 10.56 5.96 7.41
N MET A 207 10.55 6.55 6.21
CA MET A 207 9.82 6.02 5.06
C MET A 207 10.50 4.77 4.47
N ALA A 208 11.82 4.65 4.53
CA ALA A 208 12.52 3.42 4.18
C ALA A 208 12.21 2.27 5.16
N LEU A 209 12.21 2.55 6.47
CA LEU A 209 11.76 1.57 7.47
C LEU A 209 10.30 1.17 7.24
N TRP A 210 9.44 2.14 6.94
CA TRP A 210 8.03 1.86 6.66
C TRP A 210 7.83 0.97 5.44
N ALA A 211 8.52 1.28 4.33
CA ALA A 211 8.51 0.44 3.13
C ALA A 211 9.02 -0.98 3.42
N ALA A 212 10.10 -1.11 4.20
CA ALA A 212 10.65 -2.41 4.60
C ALA A 212 9.67 -3.21 5.47
N LEU A 213 8.94 -2.55 6.39
CA LEU A 213 7.91 -3.19 7.19
C LEU A 213 6.76 -3.68 6.32
N ILE A 214 6.21 -2.85 5.43
CA ILE A 214 5.15 -3.25 4.49
C ILE A 214 5.59 -4.46 3.66
N ALA A 215 6.81 -4.42 3.11
CA ALA A 215 7.37 -5.52 2.35
C ALA A 215 7.51 -6.80 3.19
N GLY A 216 8.02 -6.69 4.42
CA GLY A 216 8.18 -7.82 5.35
C GLY A 216 6.86 -8.46 5.75
N PHE A 217 5.86 -7.65 6.13
CA PHE A 217 4.51 -8.14 6.45
C PHE A 217 3.82 -8.77 5.24
N THR A 218 4.00 -8.21 4.05
CA THR A 218 3.45 -8.78 2.82
C THR A 218 4.13 -10.10 2.48
N ALA A 219 5.46 -10.17 2.55
CA ALA A 219 6.24 -11.38 2.32
C ALA A 219 5.84 -12.49 3.31
N PHE A 220 5.69 -12.16 4.60
CA PHE A 220 5.18 -13.08 5.62
C PHE A 220 3.77 -13.60 5.28
N GLY A 221 2.87 -12.70 4.87
CA GLY A 221 1.52 -13.06 4.45
C GLY A 221 1.49 -14.01 3.24
N ILE A 222 2.35 -13.78 2.24
CA ILE A 222 2.48 -14.64 1.06
C ILE A 222 3.10 -15.99 1.44
N ALA A 223 4.19 -15.99 2.24
CA ALA A 223 4.92 -17.20 2.65
C ALA A 223 4.04 -18.16 3.47
N THR A 224 3.03 -17.64 4.16
CA THR A 224 2.01 -18.42 4.89
C THR A 224 0.82 -18.82 4.01
N LEU A 225 1.03 -18.94 2.69
CA LEU A 225 0.00 -19.23 1.68
C LEU A 225 -1.19 -18.28 1.77
N PHE A 226 -0.93 -16.98 1.86
CA PHE A 226 -1.92 -15.91 1.95
C PHE A 226 -2.73 -15.87 3.26
N VAL A 227 -2.61 -16.85 4.16
CA VAL A 227 -3.35 -16.86 5.46
C VAL A 227 -2.86 -15.73 6.37
N GLY A 228 -1.55 -15.46 6.41
CA GLY A 228 -1.01 -14.37 7.22
C GLY A 228 -1.46 -12.98 6.77
N LEU A 229 -1.95 -12.83 5.53
CA LEU A 229 -2.53 -11.56 5.05
C LEU A 229 -3.83 -11.21 5.75
N VAL A 230 -4.55 -12.19 6.31
CA VAL A 230 -5.78 -11.97 7.08
C VAL A 230 -5.55 -11.01 8.25
N ILE A 231 -4.34 -11.03 8.82
CA ILE A 231 -3.93 -10.16 9.93
C ILE A 231 -3.03 -9.03 9.44
N SER A 232 -2.05 -9.36 8.58
CA SER A 232 -1.02 -8.41 8.15
C SER A 232 -1.60 -7.24 7.35
N LEU A 233 -2.55 -7.49 6.45
CA LEU A 233 -3.13 -6.41 5.63
C LEU A 233 -3.97 -5.43 6.44
N PRO A 234 -4.92 -5.89 7.29
CA PRO A 234 -5.63 -4.97 8.18
C PRO A 234 -4.69 -4.11 9.02
N LEU A 235 -3.68 -4.71 9.64
CA LEU A 235 -2.70 -4.00 10.44
C LEU A 235 -1.97 -2.91 9.63
N ILE A 236 -1.45 -3.25 8.45
CA ILE A 236 -0.75 -2.30 7.58
C ILE A 236 -1.71 -1.22 7.07
N GLY A 237 -2.95 -1.57 6.74
CA GLY A 237 -3.96 -0.61 6.29
C GLY A 237 -4.26 0.44 7.35
N HIS A 238 -4.56 0.01 8.57
CA HIS A 238 -4.78 0.96 9.69
C HIS A 238 -3.52 1.78 9.99
N ALA A 239 -2.35 1.15 10.03
CA ALA A 239 -1.10 1.86 10.27
C ALA A 239 -0.79 2.89 9.18
N SER A 240 -1.17 2.65 7.93
CA SER A 240 -1.00 3.62 6.83
C SER A 240 -1.86 4.86 7.00
N TRP A 241 -3.05 4.75 7.61
CA TRP A 241 -3.84 5.92 8.02
C TRP A 241 -3.10 6.77 9.05
N HIS A 242 -2.52 6.13 10.07
CA HIS A 242 -1.75 6.82 11.11
C HIS A 242 -0.45 7.43 10.55
N ALA A 243 0.22 6.75 9.62
CA ALA A 243 1.37 7.31 8.91
C ALA A 243 0.98 8.60 8.15
N TYR A 244 -0.14 8.57 7.43
CA TYR A 244 -0.69 9.74 6.75
C TYR A 244 -0.98 10.90 7.72
N ARG A 245 -1.71 10.63 8.80
CA ARG A 245 -2.07 11.66 9.80
C ARG A 245 -0.86 12.26 10.49
N ASP A 246 0.16 11.45 10.79
CA ASP A 246 1.38 11.93 11.46
C ASP A 246 2.28 12.75 10.51
N LEU A 247 2.31 12.39 9.22
CA LEU A 247 3.13 13.05 8.20
C LEU A 247 2.53 14.38 7.70
N ILE A 248 1.21 14.54 7.74
CA ILE A 248 0.55 15.80 7.35
C ILE A 248 0.39 16.72 8.57
N GLY A 249 0.79 17.98 8.43
CA GLY A 249 0.54 19.03 9.43
C GLY A 249 -0.94 19.37 9.54
N ASP A 250 -1.46 19.45 10.77
CA ASP A 250 -2.81 19.93 11.01
C ASP A 250 -2.91 21.42 10.62
N GLU A 251 -3.83 21.74 9.71
CA GLU A 251 -4.15 23.12 9.29
C GLU A 251 -4.63 24.00 10.45
N SER A 252 -5.04 23.39 11.57
CA SER A 252 -5.58 24.07 12.75
C SER A 252 -4.61 25.08 13.40
N MET A 253 -3.29 24.96 13.18
CA MET A 253 -2.30 25.93 13.65
C MET A 253 -2.17 27.16 12.74
N VAL A 254 -2.41 27.03 11.43
CA VAL A 254 -2.30 28.14 10.47
C VAL A 254 -3.49 29.10 10.58
N ASP A 255 -4.69 28.55 10.79
CA ASP A 255 -5.90 29.35 11.01
C ASP A 255 -5.91 30.02 12.40
N GLN A 256 -5.34 29.37 13.43
CA GLN A 256 -5.17 29.98 14.75
C GLN A 256 -4.12 31.09 14.74
N ALA A 257 -3.00 30.92 14.02
CA ALA A 257 -1.98 31.96 13.87
C ALA A 257 -2.48 33.17 13.06
N SER A 258 -3.24 32.93 11.99
CA SER A 258 -3.86 34.01 11.19
C SER A 258 -4.95 34.76 11.95
N SER A 259 -5.80 34.06 12.70
CA SER A 259 -6.83 34.70 13.53
C SER A 259 -6.28 35.39 14.80
N ALA A 260 -5.14 34.95 15.34
CA ALA A 260 -4.45 35.65 16.41
C ALA A 260 -3.76 36.92 15.92
N THR A 261 -3.16 36.88 14.72
CA THR A 261 -2.53 38.05 14.09
C THR A 261 -3.58 39.11 13.70
N GLY A 262 -4.75 38.70 13.21
CA GLY A 262 -5.85 39.62 12.87
C GLY A 262 -6.53 40.30 14.08
N ARG A 263 -6.36 39.79 15.30
CA ARG A 263 -6.93 40.38 16.53
C ARG A 263 -6.02 41.42 17.20
N ASN A 264 -4.73 41.47 16.85
CA ASN A 264 -3.76 42.43 17.41
C ASN A 264 -3.56 43.68 16.55
N VAL A 265 -4.41 43.90 15.54
CA VAL A 265 -4.36 45.07 14.63
C VAL A 265 -5.61 45.96 14.77
N LEU A 266 -6.37 45.80 15.86
CA LEU A 266 -7.45 46.70 16.28
C LEU A 266 -7.15 47.24 17.67
#